data_AF-A0A1A8D9T5-F1
#
_entry.id   AF-A0A1A8D9T5-F1
#
_cell.length_a   1.000
_cell.length_b   1.000
_cell.length_c   1.000
_cell.angle_alpha   90.00
_cell.angle_beta   90.00
_cell.angle_gamma   90.00
#
_symmetry.space_group_name_H-M   'P 1'
#
loop_
_entity.id
_entity.type
_entity.pdbx_description
1 polymer ?
#
loop_
_entity_poly.entity_id
_entity_poly.type
_entity_poly.pdbx_seq_one_letter_code
_entity_poly.pdbx_strand_id
1 'polypeptide(L)'
;MAAKRSEKSVENICRAAGHRFAVLIVFFSTNVPVCDGGLSPQRCLIWGPGLDPKAVLPVRYFFIQAVGSEGEKLAVSPGKDAFKVKITSLDKEFIRVHVPPPLDRGDGSFLVRYRLYGSAVKGLKVEVLHQGAAVAKSPYILQGPVRVPDVEFFINVGDWPLEARKEGAVPILSWCGSTETRDIVLPTYEVTHSTLEMMRGVTNDLLSVQGNTGPPWANKTERAFFRGRDSREERLQLVSLSKANPDLLDAGITAWFFFRDREKDVGKAPLIGFFDFFKYKYQVNVDGTVAAYRFPYLMLGNSLVLKQDSQFYEHFYSRLRAG
;
A
#
# COMPACT_ATOMS: atom_id res chain seq x y z
N MET A 1 15.85 40.11 -38.56
CA MET A 1 14.66 40.94 -38.90
C MET A 1 13.60 40.01 -39.45
N ALA A 2 12.33 39.98 -39.08
CA ALA A 2 11.54 40.52 -37.97
C ALA A 2 10.25 39.68 -37.96
N ALA A 3 9.66 39.48 -36.78
CA ALA A 3 8.37 38.82 -36.59
C ALA A 3 7.19 39.75 -36.90
N LYS A 4 6.01 39.22 -37.31
CA LYS A 4 4.71 39.31 -36.60
C LYS A 4 3.45 39.06 -37.47
N ARG A 5 2.58 38.19 -36.92
CA ARG A 5 1.10 38.25 -36.67
C ARG A 5 0.01 38.18 -37.76
N SER A 6 -1.01 37.37 -37.38
CA SER A 6 -2.48 37.41 -37.65
C SER A 6 -2.93 37.10 -39.09
N GLU A 7 -4.09 36.49 -39.37
CA GLU A 7 -5.41 36.49 -38.72
C GLU A 7 -6.32 35.38 -39.34
N LYS A 8 -7.52 35.24 -38.75
CA LYS A 8 -8.66 34.30 -38.95
C LYS A 8 -9.12 33.88 -40.37
N SER A 9 -9.80 32.71 -40.41
CA SER A 9 -11.13 32.38 -41.02
C SER A 9 -11.10 30.93 -41.51
N VAL A 10 -11.84 29.93 -41.03
CA VAL A 10 -13.29 29.70 -40.83
C VAL A 10 -14.18 30.12 -42.00
N GLU A 11 -14.35 29.18 -42.92
CA GLU A 11 -15.44 28.96 -43.90
C GLU A 11 -15.58 27.42 -43.94
N ASN A 12 -16.73 26.73 -43.93
CA ASN A 12 -18.13 26.97 -44.27
C ASN A 12 -18.97 26.00 -43.38
N ILE A 13 -20.25 26.22 -43.03
CA ILE A 13 -21.41 26.02 -43.92
C ILE A 13 -22.68 26.63 -43.26
N CYS A 14 -23.33 27.50 -44.04
CA CYS A 14 -24.76 27.80 -44.21
C CYS A 14 -25.78 27.82 -43.05
N ARG A 15 -26.24 29.06 -42.78
CA ARG A 15 -27.58 29.57 -42.48
C ARG A 15 -28.79 28.62 -42.72
N ALA A 16 -29.70 28.53 -41.75
CA ALA A 16 -30.99 29.25 -41.76
C ALA A 16 -31.76 29.01 -40.43
N ALA A 17 -32.56 29.98 -40.04
CA ALA A 17 -33.04 30.23 -38.69
C ALA A 17 -34.35 29.50 -38.33
N GLY A 18 -34.56 29.28 -37.03
CA GLY A 18 -35.89 29.10 -36.45
C GLY A 18 -35.89 28.37 -35.12
N HIS A 19 -36.14 29.11 -34.04
CA HIS A 19 -36.55 28.64 -32.70
C HIS A 19 -35.41 28.25 -31.74
N ARG A 20 -34.89 29.28 -31.03
CA ARG A 20 -34.07 29.12 -29.83
C ARG A 20 -34.97 28.68 -28.67
N PHE A 21 -34.98 27.38 -28.35
CA PHE A 21 -35.32 26.90 -27.01
C PHE A 21 -34.06 26.96 -26.16
N ALA A 22 -33.90 28.04 -25.37
CA ALA A 22 -32.91 28.08 -24.31
C ALA A 22 -33.48 27.30 -23.13
N VAL A 23 -33.10 26.03 -22.98
CA VAL A 23 -33.32 25.27 -21.74
C VAL A 23 -32.33 25.84 -20.71
N LEU A 24 -32.79 26.81 -19.94
CA LEU A 24 -32.10 27.29 -18.76
C LEU A 24 -32.23 26.20 -17.69
N ILE A 25 -31.25 25.30 -17.60
CA ILE A 25 -31.10 24.42 -16.44
C ILE A 25 -30.65 25.32 -15.29
N VAL A 26 -31.62 25.90 -14.60
CA VAL A 26 -31.42 26.47 -13.28
C VAL A 26 -31.10 25.29 -12.37
N PHE A 27 -29.82 25.09 -12.08
CA PHE A 27 -29.45 24.37 -10.87
C PHE A 27 -30.02 25.17 -9.71
N PHE A 28 -31.21 24.81 -9.25
CA PHE A 28 -31.57 25.02 -7.87
C PHE A 28 -30.56 24.18 -7.08
N SER A 29 -29.42 24.79 -6.75
CA SER A 29 -28.78 24.50 -5.49
C SER A 29 -29.80 24.88 -4.44
N THR A 30 -30.71 23.94 -4.13
CA THR A 30 -31.12 23.82 -2.75
C THR A 30 -29.80 23.58 -2.04
N ASN A 31 -29.25 24.64 -1.45
CA ASN A 31 -28.62 24.52 -0.16
C ASN A 31 -29.68 23.86 0.73
N VAL A 32 -29.80 22.54 0.59
CA VAL A 32 -30.21 21.69 1.69
C VAL A 32 -29.24 22.15 2.76
N PRO A 33 -29.72 22.79 3.85
CA PRO A 33 -28.85 22.95 4.98
C PRO A 33 -28.40 21.54 5.25
N VAL A 34 -27.11 21.25 5.04
CA VAL A 34 -26.49 20.10 5.68
C VAL A 34 -26.93 20.30 7.11
N CYS A 35 -27.86 19.47 7.56
CA CYS A 35 -28.36 19.55 8.91
C CYS A 35 -27.09 19.61 9.74
N ASP A 36 -26.92 20.69 10.48
CA ASP A 36 -25.94 20.79 11.55
C ASP A 36 -26.44 19.80 12.60
N GLY A 37 -26.34 18.51 12.26
CA GLY A 37 -26.48 17.37 13.15
C GLY A 37 -25.23 17.45 14.01
N GLY A 38 -25.24 18.47 14.87
CA GLY A 38 -24.07 18.98 15.52
C GLY A 38 -23.43 17.84 16.27
N LEU A 39 -22.14 17.63 16.02
CA LEU A 39 -21.36 16.71 16.82
C LEU A 39 -21.59 17.04 18.30
N SER A 40 -21.99 16.05 19.09
CA SER A 40 -22.12 16.20 20.54
C SER A 40 -20.86 15.67 21.22
N PRO A 41 -19.93 16.53 21.68
CA PRO A 41 -18.65 16.09 22.21
C PRO A 41 -18.80 15.13 23.39
N GLN A 42 -19.76 15.39 24.28
CA GLN A 42 -19.97 14.61 25.50
C GLN A 42 -20.56 13.22 25.22
N ARG A 43 -21.29 13.05 24.11
CA ARG A 43 -21.89 11.78 23.70
C ARG A 43 -20.98 10.91 22.85
N CYS A 44 -19.89 11.48 22.33
CA CYS A 44 -18.88 10.72 21.58
C CYS A 44 -18.35 9.55 22.40
N LEU A 45 -17.90 8.49 21.72
CA LEU A 45 -17.35 7.30 22.37
C LEU A 45 -15.84 7.24 22.10
N ILE A 46 -15.07 6.87 23.12
CA ILE A 46 -13.62 6.69 22.99
C ILE A 46 -13.21 5.37 23.62
N TRP A 47 -12.46 4.55 22.88
CA TRP A 47 -12.00 3.24 23.34
C TRP A 47 -10.71 2.82 22.62
N GLY A 48 -9.95 1.90 23.21
CA GLY A 48 -8.79 1.28 22.56
C GLY A 48 -7.60 1.10 23.51
N PRO A 49 -6.62 0.28 23.10
CA PRO A 49 -5.49 -0.13 23.96
C PRO A 49 -4.56 1.04 24.31
N GLY A 50 -4.54 2.11 23.52
CA GLY A 50 -3.79 3.32 23.80
C GLY A 50 -4.32 4.12 25.00
N LEU A 51 -5.46 3.74 25.57
CA LEU A 51 -5.98 4.28 26.82
C LEU A 51 -5.81 3.30 28.01
N ASP A 52 -5.01 2.26 27.84
CA ASP A 52 -4.61 1.36 28.92
C ASP A 52 -3.10 1.54 29.21
N PRO A 53 -2.70 1.93 30.44
CA PRO A 53 -1.30 2.04 30.80
C PRO A 53 -0.55 0.71 30.67
N LYS A 54 -1.23 -0.44 30.81
CA LYS A 54 -0.64 -1.79 30.76
C LYS A 54 -0.34 -2.27 29.34
N ALA A 55 -1.04 -1.76 28.33
CA ALA A 55 -0.71 -2.08 26.95
C ALA A 55 0.70 -1.58 26.66
N VAL A 56 1.60 -2.37 26.08
CA VAL A 56 2.97 -1.94 25.73
C VAL A 56 3.11 -2.04 24.21
N LEU A 57 3.01 -0.89 23.53
CA LEU A 57 3.01 -0.79 22.07
C LEU A 57 4.02 0.26 21.60
N PRO A 58 4.76 0.03 20.51
CA PRO A 58 5.66 1.04 19.94
C PRO A 58 4.93 2.32 19.51
N VAL A 59 3.71 2.15 18.97
CA VAL A 59 2.76 3.23 18.70
C VAL A 59 1.44 2.84 19.36
N ARG A 60 0.97 3.69 20.27
CA ARG A 60 -0.30 3.49 20.98
C ARG A 60 -1.42 4.12 20.18
N TYR A 61 -2.61 3.55 20.26
CA TYR A 61 -3.75 4.03 19.50
C TYR A 61 -5.07 3.81 20.20
N PHE A 62 -6.04 4.67 19.90
CA PHE A 62 -7.42 4.55 20.33
C PHE A 62 -8.35 5.16 19.29
N PHE A 63 -9.63 4.84 19.38
CA PHE A 63 -10.66 5.27 18.45
C PHE A 63 -11.56 6.31 19.09
N ILE A 64 -12.07 7.22 18.27
CA ILE A 64 -13.15 8.14 18.60
C ILE A 64 -14.31 7.84 17.64
N GLN A 65 -15.50 7.58 18.16
CA GLN A 65 -16.74 7.58 17.39
C GLN A 65 -17.43 8.92 17.59
N ALA A 66 -17.62 9.66 16.49
CA ALA A 66 -18.45 10.84 16.49
C ALA A 66 -19.92 10.46 16.71
N VAL A 67 -20.58 11.21 17.60
CA VAL A 67 -21.99 11.03 17.92
C VAL A 67 -22.68 12.38 17.76
N GLY A 68 -23.84 12.38 17.10
CA GLY A 68 -24.62 13.57 16.85
C GLY A 68 -25.38 14.05 18.09
N SER A 69 -26.12 15.13 17.92
CA SER A 69 -26.93 15.76 18.97
C SER A 69 -28.06 14.84 19.44
N GLU A 70 -28.61 13.98 18.58
CA GLU A 70 -29.69 13.05 18.92
C GLU A 70 -29.20 11.75 19.56
N GLY A 71 -27.90 11.44 19.42
CA GLY A 71 -27.23 10.28 20.05
C GLY A 71 -26.90 9.14 19.11
N GLU A 72 -27.20 9.34 17.84
CA GLU A 72 -26.82 8.52 16.73
C GLU A 72 -25.30 8.58 16.50
N LYS A 73 -24.71 7.43 16.18
CA LYS A 73 -23.33 7.40 15.68
C LYS A 73 -23.34 7.99 14.28
N LEU A 74 -22.50 9.00 14.05
CA LEU A 74 -22.38 9.57 12.72
C LEU A 74 -21.81 8.51 11.77
N ALA A 75 -22.46 8.32 10.62
CA ALA A 75 -22.01 7.41 9.56
C ALA A 75 -21.09 8.10 8.54
N VAL A 76 -20.95 9.43 8.66
CA VAL A 76 -20.13 10.28 7.79
C VAL A 76 -19.23 11.12 8.66
N SER A 77 -18.03 11.42 8.16
CA SER A 77 -17.07 12.27 8.84
C SER A 77 -17.65 13.66 9.17
N PRO A 78 -17.54 14.14 10.44
CA PRO A 78 -17.82 15.53 10.82
C PRO A 78 -16.69 16.51 10.41
N GLY A 79 -15.65 16.03 9.70
CA GLY A 79 -14.52 16.83 9.23
C GLY A 79 -13.18 16.34 9.79
N LYS A 80 -12.11 16.48 8.98
CA LYS A 80 -10.77 15.96 9.28
C LYS A 80 -10.14 16.54 10.56
N ASP A 81 -10.49 17.78 10.89
CA ASP A 81 -9.98 18.50 12.07
C ASP A 81 -10.98 18.54 13.24
N ALA A 82 -11.99 17.66 13.23
CA ALA A 82 -13.03 17.62 14.26
C ALA A 82 -12.44 17.41 15.67
N PHE A 83 -11.34 16.67 15.81
CA PHE A 83 -10.78 16.34 17.12
C PHE A 83 -9.33 16.79 17.25
N LYS A 84 -9.00 17.42 18.38
CA LYS A 84 -7.63 17.74 18.80
C LYS A 84 -7.26 16.87 19.98
N VAL A 85 -6.09 16.26 19.92
CA VAL A 85 -5.56 15.40 20.99
C VAL A 85 -4.25 15.97 21.51
N LYS A 86 -4.17 16.15 22.83
CA LYS A 86 -2.96 16.56 23.53
C LYS A 86 -2.63 15.51 24.59
N ILE A 87 -1.37 15.08 24.63
CA ILE A 87 -0.90 14.09 25.59
C ILE A 87 0.29 14.66 26.35
N THR A 88 0.23 14.62 27.67
CA THR A 88 1.30 15.11 28.55
C THR A 88 1.62 14.07 29.63
N SER A 89 2.85 14.12 30.15
CA SER A 89 3.21 13.38 31.36
C SER A 89 2.42 13.89 32.56
N LEU A 90 2.08 12.99 33.50
CA LEU A 90 1.62 13.39 34.84
C LEU A 90 2.78 13.81 35.74
N ASP A 91 4.02 13.54 35.35
CA ASP A 91 5.22 14.00 36.06
C ASP A 91 5.70 15.36 35.53
N LYS A 92 6.56 16.03 36.31
CA LYS A 92 7.24 17.27 35.88
C LYS A 92 8.33 17.02 34.83
N GLU A 93 8.74 15.76 34.64
CA GLU A 93 9.72 15.39 33.62
C GLU A 93 9.14 15.50 32.20
N PHE A 94 9.92 16.09 31.30
CA PHE A 94 9.55 16.24 29.91
C PHE A 94 9.69 14.91 29.17
N ILE A 95 8.56 14.33 28.77
CA ILE A 95 8.52 13.16 27.88
C ILE A 95 8.07 13.65 26.51
N ARG A 96 8.90 13.44 25.49
CA ARG A 96 8.51 13.73 24.12
C ARG A 96 7.43 12.73 23.69
N VAL A 97 6.27 13.27 23.35
CA VAL A 97 5.15 12.51 22.76
C VAL A 97 4.85 13.09 21.39
N HIS A 98 4.88 12.25 20.36
CA HIS A 98 4.41 12.64 19.03
C HIS A 98 2.96 12.20 18.86
N VAL A 99 2.06 13.16 18.67
CA VAL A 99 0.63 12.96 18.46
C VAL A 99 0.25 13.60 17.11
N PRO A 100 0.25 12.84 16.01
CA PRO A 100 -0.31 13.32 14.75
C PRO A 100 -1.81 13.62 14.87
N PRO A 101 -2.40 14.43 13.97
CA PRO A 101 -3.84 14.61 13.89
C PRO A 101 -4.58 13.26 13.81
N PRO A 102 -5.75 13.13 14.46
CA PRO A 102 -6.59 11.95 14.33
C PRO A 102 -6.87 11.63 12.85
N LEU A 103 -6.67 10.36 12.47
CA LEU A 103 -6.95 9.90 11.12
C LEU A 103 -8.46 9.70 10.96
N ASP A 104 -9.08 10.57 10.18
CA ASP A 104 -10.47 10.42 9.73
C ASP A 104 -10.60 9.20 8.81
N ARG A 105 -11.53 8.30 9.16
CA ARG A 105 -11.80 7.07 8.41
C ARG A 105 -12.98 7.20 7.45
N GLY A 106 -13.64 8.36 7.42
CA GLY A 106 -14.77 8.67 6.54
C GLY A 106 -16.13 8.14 7.01
N ASP A 107 -16.15 7.20 7.97
CA ASP A 107 -17.32 6.52 8.52
C ASP A 107 -17.81 7.15 9.84
N GLY A 108 -17.39 8.39 10.13
CA GLY A 108 -17.65 9.08 11.40
C GLY A 108 -16.78 8.59 12.58
N SER A 109 -15.87 7.64 12.34
CA SER A 109 -14.85 7.23 13.31
C SER A 109 -13.46 7.77 12.99
N PHE A 110 -12.64 7.94 14.02
CA PHE A 110 -11.29 8.46 13.92
C PHE A 110 -10.30 7.55 14.62
N LEU A 111 -9.13 7.32 14.02
CA LEU A 111 -8.02 6.61 14.63
C LEU A 111 -6.99 7.61 15.16
N VAL A 112 -6.88 7.68 16.48
CA VAL A 112 -5.82 8.44 17.15
C VAL A 112 -4.61 7.53 17.34
N ARG A 113 -3.43 8.02 16.97
CA ARG A 113 -2.15 7.33 17.20
C ARG A 113 -1.23 8.27 17.93
N TYR A 114 -0.42 7.75 18.83
CA TYR A 114 0.65 8.52 19.46
C TYR A 114 1.86 7.64 19.74
N ARG A 115 3.05 8.24 19.64
CA ARG A 115 4.33 7.61 19.92
C ARG A 115 4.98 8.27 21.12
N LEU A 116 5.36 7.46 22.09
CA LEU A 116 6.20 7.87 23.20
C LEU A 116 7.68 7.64 22.82
N TYR A 117 8.54 8.60 23.14
CA TYR A 117 10.00 8.46 22.96
C TYR A 117 10.72 8.08 24.26
N GLY A 118 9.97 7.89 25.34
CA GLY A 118 10.43 7.42 26.64
C GLY A 118 9.24 6.95 27.48
N SER A 119 9.50 6.13 28.49
CA SER A 119 8.46 5.61 29.38
C SER A 119 8.02 6.68 30.38
N ALA A 120 6.71 6.82 30.60
CA ALA A 120 6.18 7.71 31.64
C ALA A 120 6.02 6.94 32.94
N VAL A 121 6.68 7.37 34.03
CA VAL A 121 6.71 6.63 35.29
C VAL A 121 5.39 6.78 36.08
N LYS A 122 4.91 8.01 36.23
CA LYS A 122 3.68 8.30 36.99
C LYS A 122 2.40 8.12 36.18
N GLY A 123 2.50 8.27 34.87
CA GLY A 123 1.36 8.17 33.97
C GLY A 123 1.27 9.27 32.93
N LEU A 124 0.18 9.25 32.18
CA LEU A 124 -0.12 10.24 31.13
C LEU A 124 -1.51 10.85 31.32
N LYS A 125 -1.64 12.10 30.93
CA LYS A 125 -2.92 12.79 30.73
C LYS A 125 -3.20 12.85 29.23
N VAL A 126 -4.32 12.28 28.79
CA VAL A 126 -4.78 12.34 27.40
C VAL A 126 -6.01 13.24 27.33
N GLU A 127 -5.86 14.40 26.69
CA GLU A 127 -6.92 15.38 26.47
C GLU A 127 -7.42 15.28 25.03
N VAL A 128 -8.68 14.92 24.86
CA VAL A 128 -9.39 14.93 23.58
C VAL A 128 -10.42 16.06 23.60
N LEU A 129 -10.33 16.94 22.60
CA LEU A 129 -11.11 18.16 22.51
C LEU A 129 -11.80 18.31 21.14
N HIS A 130 -13.03 18.81 21.13
CA HIS A 130 -13.72 19.31 19.93
C HIS A 130 -14.05 20.77 20.17
N GLN A 131 -13.54 21.68 19.32
CA GLN A 131 -13.75 23.12 19.47
C GLN A 131 -13.47 23.66 20.88
N GLY A 132 -12.50 23.06 21.60
CA GLY A 132 -12.14 23.42 22.97
C GLY A 132 -12.95 22.72 24.07
N ALA A 133 -14.07 22.08 23.74
CA ALA A 133 -14.87 21.28 24.68
C ALA A 133 -14.29 19.86 24.85
N ALA A 134 -14.36 19.33 26.07
CA ALA A 134 -13.95 17.97 26.36
C ALA A 134 -14.85 16.94 25.63
N VAL A 135 -14.21 15.97 24.99
CA VAL A 135 -14.90 14.88 24.28
C VAL A 135 -15.05 13.67 25.20
N ALA A 136 -16.26 13.15 25.32
CA ALA A 136 -16.61 12.07 26.22
C ALA A 136 -16.15 12.37 27.66
N LYS A 137 -15.44 11.43 28.30
CA LYS A 137 -14.86 11.58 29.65
C LYS A 137 -13.46 12.19 29.69
N SER A 138 -13.05 12.91 28.64
CA SER A 138 -11.76 13.61 28.60
C SER A 138 -11.64 14.62 29.76
N PRO A 139 -10.49 14.71 30.45
CA PRO A 139 -9.24 13.99 30.19
C PRO A 139 -9.24 12.54 30.68
N TYR A 140 -8.52 11.68 29.96
CA TYR A 140 -8.24 10.30 30.39
C TYR A 140 -6.91 10.29 31.13
N ILE A 141 -6.93 9.81 32.38
CA ILE A 141 -5.74 9.71 33.22
C ILE A 141 -5.25 8.26 33.23
N LEU A 142 -4.12 8.02 32.58
CA LEU A 142 -3.44 6.73 32.55
C LEU A 142 -2.54 6.65 33.77
N GLN A 143 -3.06 6.15 34.89
CA GLN A 143 -2.31 6.05 36.14
C GLN A 143 -1.27 4.94 36.09
N GLY A 144 -0.08 5.23 36.62
CA GLY A 144 1.03 4.28 36.69
C GLY A 144 1.90 4.26 35.42
N PRO A 145 2.87 3.35 35.36
CA PRO A 145 3.91 3.40 34.34
C PRO A 145 3.36 3.07 32.94
N VAL A 146 3.55 3.99 32.00
CA VAL A 146 3.24 3.82 30.58
C VAL A 146 4.53 3.55 29.83
N ARG A 147 4.81 2.27 29.58
CA ARG A 147 6.10 1.82 29.03
C ARG A 147 6.18 1.92 27.51
N VAL A 148 7.37 2.18 27.00
CA VAL A 148 7.78 1.86 25.63
C VAL A 148 8.44 0.47 25.66
N PRO A 149 8.12 -0.44 24.71
CA PRO A 149 8.78 -1.75 24.69
C PRO A 149 10.23 -1.61 24.26
N ASP A 150 11.13 -2.33 24.94
CA ASP A 150 12.43 -2.67 24.38
C ASP A 150 12.21 -3.77 23.32
N VAL A 151 12.78 -3.57 22.13
CA VAL A 151 12.68 -4.53 21.03
C VAL A 151 14.06 -4.75 20.43
N GLU A 152 14.41 -6.02 20.25
CA GLU A 152 15.61 -6.47 19.56
C GLU A 152 15.19 -7.50 18.51
N PHE A 153 15.78 -7.42 17.33
CA PHE A 153 15.50 -8.36 16.25
C PHE A 153 16.74 -8.56 15.38
N PHE A 154 16.85 -9.75 14.80
CA PHE A 154 17.81 -10.04 13.75
C PHE A 154 17.09 -9.92 12.40
N ILE A 155 17.49 -8.95 11.58
CA ILE A 155 17.02 -8.84 10.20
C ILE A 155 18.14 -9.28 9.28
N ASN A 156 17.87 -10.32 8.51
CA ASN A 156 18.67 -10.71 7.37
C ASN A 156 18.45 -9.71 6.23
N VAL A 157 19.54 -9.12 5.75
CA VAL A 157 19.53 -8.17 4.62
C VAL A 157 19.90 -8.82 3.28
N GLY A 158 20.26 -10.10 3.29
CA GLY A 158 20.54 -10.89 2.08
C GLY A 158 19.27 -11.52 1.48
N ASP A 159 19.40 -12.04 0.27
CA ASP A 159 18.30 -12.69 -0.45
C ASP A 159 17.92 -14.04 0.16
N TRP A 160 18.92 -14.85 0.52
CA TRP A 160 18.73 -16.23 0.97
C TRP A 160 18.22 -16.29 2.41
N PRO A 161 17.20 -17.13 2.70
CA PRO A 161 16.84 -17.44 4.08
C PRO A 161 17.98 -18.17 4.80
N LEU A 162 18.08 -18.01 6.12
CA LEU A 162 19.26 -18.42 6.89
C LEU A 162 18.96 -19.49 7.97
N GLU A 163 17.76 -19.52 8.53
CA GLU A 163 17.51 -20.32 9.75
C GLU A 163 17.14 -21.77 9.43
N ALA A 164 18.16 -22.59 9.13
CA ALA A 164 17.97 -24.01 8.83
C ALA A 164 17.89 -24.91 10.08
N ARG A 165 18.24 -24.42 11.29
CA ARG A 165 18.31 -25.28 12.49
C ARG A 165 16.92 -25.79 12.87
N LYS A 166 16.84 -27.08 13.19
CA LYS A 166 15.60 -27.73 13.67
C LYS A 166 15.39 -27.52 15.17
N GLU A 167 16.47 -27.64 15.93
CA GLU A 167 16.50 -27.43 17.37
C GLU A 167 17.30 -26.17 17.69
N GLY A 168 16.82 -25.36 18.63
CA GLY A 168 17.47 -24.10 19.01
C GLY A 168 17.49 -23.04 17.91
N ALA A 169 16.48 -23.02 17.03
CA ALA A 169 16.31 -21.98 16.01
C ALA A 169 16.16 -20.60 16.66
N VAL A 170 16.71 -19.55 16.05
CA VAL A 170 16.56 -18.17 16.52
C VAL A 170 15.64 -17.36 15.60
N PRO A 171 14.94 -16.34 16.09
CA PRO A 171 13.99 -15.57 15.28
C PRO A 171 14.73 -14.61 14.34
N ILE A 172 15.02 -15.07 13.12
CA ILE A 172 15.59 -14.24 12.05
C ILE A 172 14.46 -13.80 11.13
N LEU A 173 14.32 -12.49 10.94
CA LEU A 173 13.42 -11.89 9.96
C LEU A 173 14.12 -11.86 8.60
N SER A 174 13.48 -12.41 7.56
CA SER A 174 14.03 -12.49 6.19
C SER A 174 13.00 -12.06 5.14
N TRP A 175 13.49 -11.63 3.98
CA TRP A 175 12.63 -11.21 2.85
C TRP A 175 12.01 -12.40 2.10
N CYS A 176 12.67 -13.56 2.14
CA CYS A 176 12.21 -14.81 1.55
C CYS A 176 12.31 -15.93 2.59
N GLY A 177 11.40 -16.90 2.53
CA GLY A 177 11.49 -18.18 3.25
C GLY A 177 11.78 -19.34 2.30
N SER A 178 12.11 -20.50 2.86
CA SER A 178 12.23 -21.77 2.16
C SER A 178 11.56 -22.87 2.98
N THR A 179 11.09 -23.94 2.33
CA THR A 179 10.58 -25.14 3.04
C THR A 179 11.64 -25.82 3.92
N GLU A 180 12.90 -25.43 3.75
CA GLU A 180 14.03 -25.94 4.52
C GLU A 180 14.46 -25.03 5.67
N THR A 181 13.88 -23.83 5.78
CA THR A 181 14.24 -22.84 6.81
C THR A 181 13.05 -22.41 7.66
N ARG A 182 13.33 -21.69 8.76
CA ARG A 182 12.36 -21.25 9.77
C ARG A 182 12.36 -19.73 9.98
N ASP A 183 12.86 -19.00 9.00
CA ASP A 183 12.86 -17.54 9.00
C ASP A 183 11.42 -17.00 9.13
N ILE A 184 11.28 -15.91 9.87
CA ILE A 184 10.04 -15.14 9.94
C ILE A 184 9.99 -14.25 8.70
N VAL A 185 9.15 -14.63 7.73
CA VAL A 185 9.13 -13.97 6.43
C VAL A 185 8.37 -12.64 6.49
N LEU A 186 9.06 -11.56 6.13
CA LEU A 186 8.51 -10.22 6.01
C LEU A 186 7.93 -9.96 4.62
N PRO A 187 7.09 -8.92 4.45
CA PRO A 187 6.94 -8.27 3.15
C PRO A 187 8.31 -7.91 2.59
N THR A 188 8.54 -8.25 1.32
CA THR A 188 9.83 -8.04 0.65
C THR A 188 10.18 -6.57 0.62
N TYR A 189 11.49 -6.26 0.53
CA TYR A 189 11.93 -4.87 0.43
C TYR A 189 11.29 -4.15 -0.77
N GLU A 190 10.97 -4.84 -1.87
CA GLU A 190 10.25 -4.25 -3.01
C GLU A 190 8.81 -3.86 -2.65
N VAL A 191 8.06 -4.74 -2.00
CA VAL A 191 6.68 -4.46 -1.57
C VAL A 191 6.65 -3.36 -0.50
N THR A 192 7.59 -3.40 0.45
CA THR A 192 7.72 -2.36 1.49
C THR A 192 8.06 -1.02 0.86
N HIS A 193 9.06 -0.96 -0.02
CA HIS A 193 9.44 0.26 -0.73
C HIS A 193 8.31 0.78 -1.61
N SER A 194 7.63 -0.10 -2.36
CA SER A 194 6.44 0.25 -3.14
C SER A 194 5.35 0.87 -2.28
N THR A 195 5.14 0.39 -1.05
CA THR A 195 4.08 0.90 -0.17
C THR A 195 4.46 2.24 0.46
N LEU A 196 5.73 2.40 0.85
CA LEU A 196 6.21 3.62 1.52
C LEU A 196 6.46 4.77 0.55
N GLU A 197 6.85 4.48 -0.68
CA GLU A 197 7.33 5.45 -1.68
C GLU A 197 6.42 5.54 -2.92
N MET A 198 5.22 4.97 -2.87
CA MET A 198 4.21 5.13 -3.94
C MET A 198 3.99 6.61 -4.24
N MET A 199 3.95 6.95 -5.52
CA MET A 199 3.78 8.34 -6.02
C MET A 199 4.87 9.35 -5.60
N ARG A 200 5.86 8.98 -4.78
CA ARG A 200 6.96 9.85 -4.34
C ARG A 200 8.31 9.48 -4.99
N GLY A 201 8.60 8.18 -5.11
CA GLY A 201 9.87 7.68 -5.62
C GLY A 201 9.77 6.39 -6.44
N VAL A 202 8.62 5.71 -6.42
CA VAL A 202 8.37 4.48 -7.19
C VAL A 202 7.12 4.68 -8.05
N THR A 203 7.29 4.62 -9.37
CA THR A 203 6.19 4.76 -10.35
C THR A 203 5.51 3.43 -10.67
N ASN A 204 6.23 2.32 -10.55
CA ASN A 204 5.69 0.97 -10.73
C ASN A 204 5.28 0.37 -9.37
N ASP A 205 4.62 1.15 -8.52
CA ASP A 205 4.10 0.65 -7.25
C ASP A 205 2.88 -0.28 -7.46
N LEU A 206 2.50 -1.03 -6.42
CA LEU A 206 1.40 -1.99 -6.47
C LEU A 206 0.08 -1.37 -6.95
N LEU A 207 -0.29 -0.17 -6.50
CA LEU A 207 -1.54 0.48 -6.90
C LEU A 207 -1.46 0.99 -8.34
N SER A 208 -0.32 1.54 -8.74
CA SER A 208 -0.06 1.92 -10.13
C SER A 208 -0.17 0.71 -11.07
N VAL A 209 0.37 -0.45 -10.69
CA VAL A 209 0.22 -1.69 -11.45
C VAL A 209 -1.24 -2.14 -11.52
N GLN A 210 -1.95 -2.12 -10.40
CA GLN A 210 -3.38 -2.46 -10.36
C GLN A 210 -4.23 -1.55 -11.24
N GLY A 211 -3.85 -0.28 -11.38
CA GLY A 211 -4.50 0.69 -12.27
C GLY A 211 -4.11 0.58 -13.75
N ASN A 212 -2.99 -0.07 -14.08
CA ASN A 212 -2.40 -0.11 -15.42
C ASN A 212 -2.20 -1.56 -15.91
N THR A 213 -3.30 -2.31 -16.01
CA THR A 213 -3.28 -3.75 -16.31
C THR A 213 -3.38 -4.09 -17.80
N GLY A 214 -3.07 -3.14 -18.68
CA GLY A 214 -3.14 -3.32 -20.13
C GLY A 214 -4.59 -3.34 -20.67
N PRO A 215 -4.81 -3.92 -21.87
CA PRO A 215 -6.14 -3.99 -22.47
C PRO A 215 -7.06 -4.96 -21.71
N PRO A 216 -8.39 -4.89 -21.93
CA PRO A 216 -9.34 -5.89 -21.41
C PRO A 216 -8.93 -7.31 -21.79
N TRP A 217 -9.27 -8.31 -20.95
CA TRP A 217 -8.87 -9.71 -21.12
C TRP A 217 -9.07 -10.26 -22.54
N ALA A 218 -10.23 -9.98 -23.16
CA ALA A 218 -10.56 -10.41 -24.51
C ALA A 218 -9.57 -9.92 -25.59
N ASN A 219 -8.89 -8.80 -25.33
CA ASN A 219 -7.98 -8.14 -26.26
C ASN A 219 -6.50 -8.35 -25.90
N LYS A 220 -6.20 -9.14 -24.85
CA LYS A 220 -4.82 -9.51 -24.51
C LYS A 220 -4.29 -10.54 -25.50
N THR A 221 -3.01 -10.45 -25.81
CA THR A 221 -2.30 -11.42 -26.66
C THR A 221 -2.31 -12.80 -25.99
N GLU A 222 -2.80 -13.81 -26.72
CA GLU A 222 -2.91 -15.20 -26.26
C GLU A 222 -1.58 -15.94 -26.32
N ARG A 223 -0.60 -15.41 -25.59
CA ARG A 223 0.76 -15.93 -25.52
C ARG A 223 1.29 -15.79 -24.11
N ALA A 224 2.07 -16.76 -23.67
CA ALA A 224 2.80 -16.67 -22.42
C ALA A 224 3.97 -15.70 -22.53
N PHE A 225 4.30 -15.02 -21.45
CA PHE A 225 5.28 -13.95 -21.48
C PHE A 225 6.22 -13.97 -20.27
N PHE A 226 7.50 -13.72 -20.53
CA PHE A 226 8.53 -13.53 -19.50
C PHE A 226 9.65 -12.60 -19.99
N ARG A 227 10.07 -11.66 -19.13
CA ARG A 227 11.33 -10.92 -19.27
C ARG A 227 12.00 -10.80 -17.92
N GLY A 228 13.23 -11.30 -17.79
CA GLY A 228 13.95 -11.28 -16.52
C GLY A 228 15.45 -11.43 -16.68
N ARG A 229 16.18 -11.42 -15.56
CA ARG A 229 17.62 -11.68 -15.55
C ARG A 229 17.91 -13.18 -15.52
N ASP A 230 19.15 -13.52 -15.87
CA ASP A 230 19.74 -14.86 -15.82
C ASP A 230 19.98 -15.39 -14.39
N SER A 231 19.15 -15.04 -13.40
CA SER A 231 19.41 -15.38 -11.99
C SER A 231 19.14 -16.84 -11.62
N ARG A 232 18.73 -17.68 -12.59
CA ARG A 232 18.36 -19.07 -12.37
C ARG A 232 18.39 -19.85 -13.69
N GLU A 233 18.85 -21.09 -13.69
CA GLU A 233 18.99 -21.89 -14.91
C GLU A 233 17.64 -22.18 -15.59
N GLU A 234 16.57 -22.38 -14.83
CA GLU A 234 15.21 -22.61 -15.32
C GLU A 234 14.71 -21.42 -16.17
N ARG A 235 15.23 -20.21 -15.95
CA ARG A 235 14.93 -19.05 -16.81
C ARG A 235 15.58 -19.17 -18.18
N LEU A 236 16.78 -19.75 -18.27
CA LEU A 236 17.47 -20.00 -19.53
C LEU A 236 16.75 -21.12 -20.29
N GLN A 237 16.32 -22.17 -19.57
CA GLN A 237 15.49 -23.24 -20.13
C GLN A 237 14.17 -22.68 -20.68
N LEU A 238 13.53 -21.74 -19.97
CA LEU A 238 12.32 -21.05 -20.44
C LEU A 238 12.55 -20.30 -21.75
N VAL A 239 13.71 -19.67 -21.94
CA VAL A 239 14.07 -19.04 -23.22
C VAL A 239 14.26 -20.08 -24.33
N SER A 240 14.90 -21.21 -24.04
CA SER A 240 15.00 -22.32 -24.99
C SER A 240 13.62 -22.86 -25.40
N LEU A 241 12.70 -23.01 -24.45
CA LEU A 241 11.31 -23.40 -24.71
C LEU A 241 10.58 -22.38 -25.58
N SER A 242 10.81 -21.08 -25.35
CA SER A 242 10.27 -19.99 -26.16
C SER A 242 10.78 -20.03 -27.60
N LYS A 243 12.07 -20.30 -27.81
CA LYS A 243 12.64 -20.47 -29.16
C LYS A 243 12.03 -21.66 -29.90
N ALA A 244 11.73 -22.74 -29.20
CA ALA A 244 11.09 -23.93 -29.78
C ALA A 244 9.59 -23.73 -30.02
N ASN A 245 8.92 -22.85 -29.26
CA ASN A 245 7.47 -22.64 -29.32
C ASN A 245 7.10 -21.14 -29.32
N PRO A 246 7.54 -20.37 -30.34
CA PRO A 246 7.42 -18.90 -30.35
C PRO A 246 5.98 -18.38 -30.41
N ASP A 247 5.04 -19.21 -30.91
CA ASP A 247 3.62 -18.88 -30.96
C ASP A 247 2.96 -18.97 -29.57
N LEU A 248 3.48 -19.82 -28.69
CA LEU A 248 2.92 -20.07 -27.35
C LEU A 248 3.60 -19.27 -26.25
N LEU A 249 4.90 -18.96 -26.38
CA LEU A 249 5.69 -18.32 -25.33
C LEU A 249 6.69 -17.33 -25.92
N ASP A 250 6.71 -16.14 -25.34
CA ASP A 250 7.74 -15.13 -25.53
C ASP A 250 8.49 -14.88 -24.22
N ALA A 251 9.63 -15.57 -24.07
CA ALA A 251 10.51 -15.47 -22.92
C ALA A 251 11.88 -14.94 -23.34
N GLY A 252 12.47 -14.07 -22.50
CA GLY A 252 13.80 -13.50 -22.79
C GLY A 252 14.58 -13.08 -21.56
N ILE A 253 15.90 -13.24 -21.65
CA ILE A 253 16.85 -12.71 -20.66
C ILE A 253 17.23 -11.27 -21.02
N THR A 254 16.98 -10.31 -20.12
CA THR A 254 17.22 -8.88 -20.37
C THR A 254 18.59 -8.40 -19.91
N ALA A 255 19.22 -9.09 -18.96
CA ALA A 255 20.58 -8.80 -18.50
C ALA A 255 21.25 -10.06 -17.94
N TRP A 256 22.57 -10.11 -18.12
CA TRP A 256 23.44 -11.24 -17.81
C TRP A 256 24.40 -10.90 -16.68
N PHE A 257 24.48 -11.76 -15.67
CA PHE A 257 25.37 -11.60 -14.53
C PHE A 257 25.85 -12.92 -13.94
N PHE A 258 24.98 -13.93 -13.88
CA PHE A 258 25.23 -15.22 -13.23
C PHE A 258 25.73 -16.30 -14.21
N PHE A 259 25.23 -16.31 -15.45
CA PHE A 259 25.57 -17.28 -16.50
C PHE A 259 26.13 -16.58 -17.74
N ARG A 260 27.11 -15.68 -17.56
CA ARG A 260 27.63 -14.81 -18.63
C ARG A 260 28.17 -15.57 -19.83
N ASP A 261 28.73 -16.75 -19.61
CA ASP A 261 29.21 -17.67 -20.63
C ASP A 261 28.10 -18.14 -21.57
N ARG A 262 26.87 -18.25 -21.07
CA ARG A 262 25.69 -18.70 -21.82
C ARG A 262 25.02 -17.60 -22.65
N GLU A 263 25.44 -16.34 -22.52
CA GLU A 263 24.85 -15.21 -23.25
C GLU A 263 24.96 -15.39 -24.77
N LYS A 264 26.08 -15.97 -25.24
CA LYS A 264 26.32 -16.19 -26.67
C LYS A 264 25.31 -17.16 -27.30
N ASP A 265 24.87 -18.17 -26.54
CA ASP A 265 23.98 -19.22 -27.03
C ASP A 265 22.50 -18.84 -26.84
N VAL A 266 22.18 -18.24 -25.68
CA VAL A 266 20.82 -17.90 -25.30
C VAL A 266 20.40 -16.55 -25.89
N GLY A 267 21.29 -15.57 -25.91
CA GLY A 267 21.06 -14.22 -26.42
C GLY A 267 20.44 -13.28 -25.38
N LYS A 268 20.45 -11.98 -25.72
CA LYS A 268 19.87 -10.91 -24.89
C LYS A 268 18.59 -10.36 -25.53
N ALA A 269 17.51 -10.37 -24.78
CA ALA A 269 16.23 -9.80 -25.16
C ALA A 269 16.12 -8.31 -24.76
N PRO A 270 15.35 -7.51 -25.50
CA PRO A 270 15.11 -6.12 -25.14
C PRO A 270 14.34 -6.00 -23.81
N LEU A 271 14.62 -4.91 -23.09
CA LEU A 271 13.83 -4.54 -21.92
C LEU A 271 12.44 -4.12 -22.37
N ILE A 272 11.42 -4.63 -21.70
CA ILE A 272 10.01 -4.26 -21.91
C ILE A 272 9.54 -3.56 -20.62
N GLY A 273 8.81 -2.45 -20.78
CA GLY A 273 8.23 -1.72 -19.66
C GLY A 273 7.28 -2.62 -18.88
N PHE A 274 7.27 -2.51 -17.55
CA PHE A 274 6.54 -3.49 -16.74
C PHE A 274 5.02 -3.50 -17.01
N PHE A 275 4.40 -2.35 -17.27
CA PHE A 275 2.98 -2.30 -17.67
C PHE A 275 2.68 -3.01 -18.99
N ASP A 276 3.65 -3.10 -19.90
CA ASP A 276 3.49 -3.80 -21.18
C ASP A 276 3.47 -5.32 -21.02
N PHE A 277 3.88 -5.85 -19.87
CA PHE A 277 3.74 -7.27 -19.56
C PHE A 277 2.26 -7.66 -19.62
N PHE A 278 1.38 -6.78 -19.14
CA PHE A 278 -0.05 -7.04 -19.04
C PHE A 278 -0.79 -6.93 -20.39
N LYS A 279 -0.08 -6.75 -21.50
CA LYS A 279 -0.63 -6.98 -22.85
C LYS A 279 -0.84 -8.47 -23.13
N TYR A 280 -0.16 -9.35 -22.39
CA TYR A 280 -0.19 -10.81 -22.59
C TYR A 280 -1.11 -11.50 -21.57
N LYS A 281 -1.86 -12.51 -22.02
CA LYS A 281 -2.79 -13.27 -21.18
C LYS A 281 -2.10 -14.06 -20.08
N TYR A 282 -0.93 -14.65 -20.36
CA TYR A 282 -0.28 -15.58 -19.45
C TYR A 282 1.09 -15.04 -19.00
N GLN A 283 1.26 -14.80 -17.71
CA GLN A 283 2.50 -14.32 -17.12
C GLN A 283 3.24 -15.49 -16.49
N VAL A 284 4.40 -15.85 -17.02
CA VAL A 284 5.22 -16.92 -16.43
C VAL A 284 6.03 -16.33 -15.27
N ASN A 285 5.89 -16.91 -14.08
CA ASN A 285 6.63 -16.50 -12.89
C ASN A 285 7.61 -17.59 -12.45
N VAL A 286 8.88 -17.37 -12.77
CA VAL A 286 10.02 -18.23 -12.44
C VAL A 286 10.89 -17.52 -11.41
N ASP A 287 11.27 -18.26 -10.37
CA ASP A 287 12.10 -17.75 -9.29
C ASP A 287 13.44 -17.22 -9.81
N GLY A 288 14.06 -16.34 -9.03
CA GLY A 288 15.42 -15.90 -9.27
C GLY A 288 16.40 -16.70 -8.44
N THR A 289 17.32 -15.98 -7.80
CA THR A 289 18.13 -16.49 -6.70
C THR A 289 17.24 -17.11 -5.60
N VAL A 290 16.13 -16.43 -5.29
CA VAL A 290 15.06 -16.88 -4.37
C VAL A 290 13.69 -16.62 -5.00
N ALA A 291 12.60 -16.64 -4.21
CA ALA A 291 11.25 -16.34 -4.69
C ALA A 291 11.21 -15.07 -5.55
N ALA A 292 10.47 -15.10 -6.65
CA ALA A 292 10.39 -13.96 -7.55
C ALA A 292 9.52 -12.83 -6.96
N TYR A 293 10.16 -11.77 -6.43
CA TYR A 293 9.48 -10.61 -5.83
C TYR A 293 8.59 -9.81 -6.79
N ARG A 294 8.59 -10.15 -8.08
CA ARG A 294 7.62 -9.62 -9.05
C ARG A 294 6.24 -10.26 -8.93
N PHE A 295 6.12 -11.41 -8.29
CA PHE A 295 4.87 -12.17 -8.20
C PHE A 295 3.68 -11.35 -7.69
N PRO A 296 3.77 -10.58 -6.59
CA PRO A 296 2.66 -9.75 -6.14
C PRO A 296 2.19 -8.77 -7.22
N TYR A 297 3.12 -8.22 -8.01
CA TYR A 297 2.79 -7.30 -9.10
C TYR A 297 2.14 -8.02 -10.29
N LEU A 298 2.58 -9.23 -10.65
CA LEU A 298 1.94 -10.01 -11.71
C LEU A 298 0.50 -10.36 -11.37
N MET A 299 0.22 -10.69 -10.10
CA MET A 299 -1.12 -11.00 -9.61
C MET A 299 -2.09 -9.80 -9.72
N LEU A 300 -1.56 -8.57 -9.65
CA LEU A 300 -2.36 -7.34 -9.83
C LEU A 300 -2.60 -7.01 -11.31
N GLY A 301 -1.91 -7.67 -12.23
CA GLY A 301 -1.84 -7.38 -13.67
C GLY A 301 -3.00 -7.84 -14.54
N ASN A 302 -4.12 -8.27 -13.96
CA ASN A 302 -5.28 -8.83 -14.68
C ASN A 302 -4.89 -9.85 -15.77
N SER A 303 -3.94 -10.72 -15.46
CA SER A 303 -3.41 -11.76 -16.36
C SER A 303 -3.32 -13.07 -15.58
N LEU A 304 -3.40 -14.21 -16.26
CA LEU A 304 -3.24 -15.50 -15.58
C LEU A 304 -1.76 -15.72 -15.27
N VAL A 305 -1.43 -15.95 -13.99
CA VAL A 305 -0.04 -16.17 -13.58
C VAL A 305 0.28 -17.65 -13.51
N LEU A 306 1.27 -18.09 -14.29
CA LEU A 306 1.81 -19.44 -14.29
C LEU A 306 3.03 -19.46 -13.36
N LYS A 307 2.80 -19.82 -12.09
CA LYS A 307 3.85 -19.90 -11.06
C LYS A 307 4.46 -21.29 -11.05
N GLN A 308 5.79 -21.37 -11.11
CA GLN A 308 6.49 -22.63 -10.89
C GLN A 308 6.37 -23.08 -9.43
N ASP A 309 6.30 -24.40 -9.21
CA ASP A 309 6.53 -24.96 -7.88
C ASP A 309 7.95 -24.66 -7.41
N SER A 310 8.07 -24.23 -6.16
CA SER A 310 9.35 -23.87 -5.57
C SER A 310 9.34 -24.05 -4.07
N GLN A 311 10.50 -24.38 -3.53
CA GLN A 311 10.74 -24.34 -2.08
C GLN A 311 10.69 -22.91 -1.53
N PHE A 312 10.99 -21.89 -2.36
CA PHE A 312 11.04 -20.50 -1.93
C PHE A 312 9.66 -19.87 -1.92
N TYR A 313 9.38 -19.09 -0.88
CA TYR A 313 8.10 -18.42 -0.70
C TYR A 313 8.24 -17.03 -0.08
N GLU A 314 7.32 -16.14 -0.44
CA GLU A 314 7.09 -14.88 0.27
C GLU A 314 5.99 -15.03 1.33
N HIS A 315 5.85 -14.04 2.21
CA HIS A 315 4.92 -14.01 3.34
C HIS A 315 3.45 -14.36 3.02
N PHE A 316 2.99 -14.22 1.77
CA PHE A 316 1.61 -14.46 1.36
C PHE A 316 1.38 -15.78 0.60
N TYR A 317 2.43 -16.49 0.16
CA TYR A 317 2.29 -17.61 -0.78
C TYR A 317 1.45 -18.76 -0.19
N SER A 318 1.58 -19.03 1.11
CA SER A 318 0.84 -20.07 1.82
C SER A 318 -0.68 -19.84 1.87
N ARG A 319 -1.14 -18.63 1.51
CA ARG A 319 -2.56 -18.27 1.42
C ARG A 319 -3.12 -18.43 0.02
N LEU A 320 -2.26 -18.63 -0.99
CA LEU A 320 -2.68 -18.89 -2.36
C LEU A 320 -3.01 -20.38 -2.53
N ARG A 321 -3.94 -20.67 -3.43
CA ARG A 321 -4.28 -22.02 -3.87
C ARG A 321 -4.06 -22.11 -5.36
N ALA A 322 -3.44 -23.19 -5.82
CA ALA A 322 -3.44 -23.51 -7.24
C ALA A 322 -4.89 -23.68 -7.71
N GLY A 323 -5.17 -23.14 -8.90
CA GLY A 323 -6.47 -23.26 -9.57
C GLY A 323 -6.60 -24.57 -10.35
#